data_AF-A0A9Q1ER54-F1
#
_entry.id   AF-A0A9Q1ER54-F1
#
_cell.length_a   1.000
_cell.length_b   1.000
_cell.length_c   1.000
_cell.angle_alpha   90.00
_cell.angle_beta   90.00
_cell.angle_gamma   90.00
#
_symmetry.space_group_name_H-M   'P 1'
#
loop_
_entity.id
_entity.type
_entity.pdbx_description
1 polymer ?
#
loop_
_entity_poly.entity_id
_entity_poly.type
_entity_poly.pdbx_seq_one_letter_code
_entity_poly.pdbx_strand_id
1 'polypeptide(L)'
;MSKKGIEQLLLLLGEKPSSSSPSEGAACERVQQKAAVTLARLSRDPDVAQTAIQLQTIPRLIELCRAPAERNSSDSVLVACLAALRRLAAGCPESIDDTDHEQLIKPRLVDSFLLCSNMEESFV
;
A
#
# COMPACT_ATOMS: atom_id res chain seq x y z
N MET A 1 -6.72 -17.28 6.99
CA MET A 1 -7.14 -15.98 7.55
C MET A 1 -8.63 -15.82 7.30
N SER A 2 -9.43 -15.30 8.23
CA SER A 2 -10.85 -15.02 7.94
C SER A 2 -10.98 -13.72 7.13
N LYS A 3 -12.03 -13.58 6.30
CA LYS A 3 -12.36 -12.35 5.56
C LYS A 3 -12.32 -11.09 6.44
N LYS A 4 -12.86 -11.19 7.66
CA LYS A 4 -12.84 -10.13 8.67
C LYS A 4 -11.43 -9.64 9.03
N GLY A 5 -10.44 -10.53 9.01
CA GLY A 5 -9.06 -10.16 9.27
C GLY A 5 -8.47 -9.28 8.16
N ILE A 6 -8.86 -9.53 6.91
CA ILE A 6 -8.40 -8.72 5.75
C ILE A 6 -9.11 -7.36 5.76
N GLU A 7 -10.41 -7.33 6.06
CA GLU A 7 -11.18 -6.10 6.27
C GLU A 7 -10.54 -5.21 7.35
N GLN A 8 -10.08 -5.82 8.46
CA GLN A 8 -9.39 -5.07 9.50
C GLN A 8 -8.03 -4.53 9.03
N LEU A 9 -7.27 -5.29 8.23
CA LEU A 9 -6.01 -4.78 7.67
C LEU A 9 -6.24 -3.60 6.70
N LEU A 10 -7.33 -3.63 5.93
CA LEU A 10 -7.74 -2.51 5.08
C LEU A 10 -8.09 -1.25 5.88
N LEU A 11 -8.78 -1.41 7.01
CA LEU A 11 -9.04 -0.30 7.93
C LEU A 11 -7.72 0.27 8.49
N LEU A 12 -6.81 -0.61 8.92
CA LEU A 12 -5.51 -0.21 9.46
C LEU A 12 -4.59 0.45 8.41
N LEU A 13 -4.72 0.09 7.13
CA LEU A 13 -4.06 0.79 6.02
C LEU A 13 -4.58 2.23 5.84
N GLY A 14 -5.79 2.52 6.30
CA GLY A 14 -6.41 3.84 6.24
C GLY A 14 -6.07 4.75 7.42
N GLU A 15 -5.25 4.31 8.38
CA GLU A 15 -5.07 5.04 9.63
C GLU A 15 -4.36 6.39 9.46
N LYS A 16 -4.96 7.40 10.10
CA LYS A 16 -4.50 8.79 10.06
C LYS A 16 -4.48 9.36 11.48
N PRO A 17 -3.52 10.24 11.80
CA PRO A 17 -3.46 10.89 13.10
C PRO A 17 -4.67 11.80 13.29
N SER A 18 -5.29 11.75 14.47
CA SER A 18 -6.42 12.61 14.84
C SER A 18 -5.95 13.97 15.41
N SER A 19 -4.67 14.10 15.75
CA SER A 19 -4.04 15.35 16.19
C SER A 19 -2.72 15.60 15.47
N SER A 20 -2.20 16.83 15.56
CA SER A 20 -0.86 17.18 15.03
C SER A 20 0.29 16.64 15.90
N SER A 21 0.03 15.68 16.78
CA SER A 21 1.04 15.09 17.66
C SER A 21 2.05 14.26 16.87
N PRO A 22 3.37 14.56 16.96
CA PRO A 22 4.40 13.77 16.27
C PRO A 22 4.39 12.29 16.68
N SER A 23 4.07 12.00 17.95
CA SER A 23 4.01 10.61 18.43
C SER A 23 2.82 9.84 17.86
N GLU A 24 1.71 10.53 17.59
CA GLU A 24 0.52 9.94 16.98
C GLU A 24 0.76 9.67 15.49
N GLY A 25 1.32 10.63 14.75
CA GLY A 25 1.73 10.43 13.36
C GLY A 25 2.64 9.21 13.21
N ALA A 26 3.71 9.14 14.01
CA ALA A 26 4.61 7.99 14.01
C ALA A 26 3.92 6.67 14.40
N ALA A 27 2.85 6.71 15.20
CA ALA A 27 2.06 5.52 15.52
C ALA A 27 1.22 5.07 14.31
N CYS A 28 0.52 6.00 13.65
CA CYS A 28 -0.26 5.73 12.44
C CYS A 28 0.62 5.17 11.32
N GLU A 29 1.79 5.75 11.08
CA GLU A 29 2.78 5.23 10.12
C GLU A 29 3.17 3.77 10.42
N ARG A 30 3.46 3.47 11.69
CA ARG A 30 3.78 2.10 12.11
C ARG A 30 2.60 1.16 11.90
N VAL A 31 1.37 1.60 12.12
CA VAL A 31 0.17 0.78 11.90
C VAL A 31 -0.01 0.50 10.42
N GLN A 32 0.00 1.53 9.56
CA GLN A 32 -0.13 1.37 8.11
C GLN A 32 0.96 0.46 7.54
N GLN A 33 2.23 0.68 7.94
CA GLN A 33 3.35 -0.14 7.50
C GLN A 33 3.15 -1.62 7.88
N LYS A 34 2.75 -1.89 9.13
CA LYS A 34 2.56 -3.28 9.60
C LYS A 34 1.35 -3.92 8.91
N ALA A 35 0.29 -3.16 8.64
CA ALA A 35 -0.85 -3.64 7.88
C ALA A 35 -0.44 -4.04 6.45
N ALA A 36 0.29 -3.17 5.74
CA ALA A 36 0.80 -3.44 4.39
C ALA A 36 1.74 -4.67 4.36
N VAL A 37 2.71 -4.76 5.28
CA VAL A 37 3.62 -5.92 5.39
C VAL A 37 2.84 -7.20 5.67
N THR A 38 1.84 -7.14 6.54
CA THR A 38 1.02 -8.30 6.90
C THR A 38 0.20 -8.77 5.71
N LEU A 39 -0.45 -7.85 4.98
CA LEU A 39 -1.12 -8.14 3.72
C LEU A 39 -0.17 -8.80 2.72
N ALA A 40 1.01 -8.23 2.47
CA ALA A 40 2.00 -8.79 1.55
C ALA A 40 2.43 -10.22 1.93
N ARG A 41 2.53 -10.53 3.22
CA ARG A 41 2.90 -11.88 3.70
C ARG A 41 1.76 -12.87 3.55
N LEU A 42 0.54 -12.45 3.88
CA LEU A 42 -0.64 -13.31 3.83
C LEU A 42 -1.11 -13.57 2.40
N SER A 43 -0.98 -12.60 1.49
CA SER A 43 -1.29 -12.74 0.06
C SER A 43 -0.35 -13.67 -0.70
N ARG A 44 0.55 -14.41 -0.02
CA ARG A 44 1.19 -15.61 -0.57
C ARG A 44 0.22 -16.78 -0.67
N ASP A 45 -0.81 -16.78 0.16
CA ASP A 45 -1.94 -17.69 0.08
C ASP A 45 -2.93 -17.18 -0.99
N PRO A 46 -3.19 -17.95 -2.06
CA PRO A 46 -4.10 -17.54 -3.13
C PRO A 46 -5.50 -17.18 -2.66
N ASP A 47 -6.04 -17.86 -1.64
CA ASP A 47 -7.39 -17.59 -1.13
C ASP A 47 -7.43 -16.23 -0.42
N VAL A 48 -6.35 -15.90 0.29
CA VAL A 48 -6.21 -14.59 0.94
C VAL A 48 -6.00 -13.48 -0.09
N ALA A 49 -5.17 -13.72 -1.11
CA ALA A 49 -4.96 -12.77 -2.20
C ALA A 49 -6.28 -12.48 -2.93
N GLN A 50 -7.04 -13.52 -3.30
CA GLN A 50 -8.33 -13.38 -3.96
C GLN A 50 -9.33 -12.61 -3.09
N THR A 51 -9.40 -12.91 -1.79
CA THR A 51 -10.27 -12.19 -0.87
C THR A 51 -9.87 -10.72 -0.74
N ALA A 52 -8.57 -10.41 -0.69
CA ALA A 52 -8.08 -9.02 -0.64
C ALA A 52 -8.42 -8.24 -1.92
N ILE A 53 -8.33 -8.88 -3.09
CA ILE A 53 -8.70 -8.28 -4.37
C ILE A 53 -10.21 -7.98 -4.41
N GLN A 54 -11.05 -8.93 -3.98
CA GLN A 54 -12.50 -8.73 -3.88
C GLN A 54 -12.87 -7.56 -2.94
N LEU A 55 -12.05 -7.31 -1.93
CA LEU A 55 -12.20 -6.20 -0.99
C LEU A 55 -11.56 -4.88 -1.45
N GLN A 56 -11.21 -4.75 -2.75
CA GLN A 56 -10.65 -3.52 -3.32
C GLN A 56 -9.31 -3.07 -2.69
N THR A 57 -8.47 -4.04 -2.29
CA THR A 57 -7.15 -3.72 -1.70
C THR A 57 -6.19 -3.09 -2.70
N ILE A 58 -6.25 -3.48 -3.98
CA ILE A 58 -5.34 -2.98 -5.02
C ILE A 58 -5.49 -1.48 -5.26
N PRO A 59 -6.70 -0.94 -5.54
CA PRO A 59 -6.90 0.50 -5.64
C PRO A 59 -6.41 1.27 -4.42
N ARG A 60 -6.66 0.76 -3.20
CA ARG A 60 -6.21 1.42 -1.97
C ARG A 60 -4.67 1.42 -1.84
N LEU A 61 -3.99 0.36 -2.25
CA LEU A 61 -2.53 0.31 -2.23
C LEU A 61 -1.92 1.26 -3.29
N ILE A 62 -2.53 1.37 -4.47
CA ILE A 62 -2.12 2.32 -5.50
C ILE A 62 -2.26 3.76 -4.98
N GLU A 63 -3.39 4.08 -4.36
CA GLU A 63 -3.63 5.39 -3.74
C GLU A 63 -2.56 5.72 -2.69
N LEU A 64 -2.24 4.78 -1.79
CA LEU A 64 -1.17 4.94 -0.81
C LEU A 64 0.22 5.13 -1.45
N CYS A 65 0.46 4.56 -2.64
CA CYS A 65 1.71 4.75 -3.37
C CYS A 65 1.79 6.13 -4.03
N ARG A 66 0.65 6.64 -4.54
CA ARG A 66 0.60 7.88 -5.33
C ARG A 66 0.31 9.14 -4.51
N ALA A 67 -0.34 9.02 -3.36
CA ALA A 67 -0.73 10.16 -2.52
C ALA A 67 0.05 10.15 -1.20
N PRO A 68 1.11 10.96 -1.06
CA PRO A 68 1.91 11.01 0.17
C PRO A 68 1.07 11.30 1.43
N ALA A 69 0.08 12.19 1.32
CA ALA A 69 -0.85 12.50 2.42
C ALA A 69 -1.65 11.29 2.92
N GLU A 70 -1.93 10.30 2.07
CA GLU A 70 -2.64 9.07 2.47
C GLU A 70 -1.76 8.12 3.29
N ARG A 71 -0.44 8.21 3.10
CA ARG A 71 0.57 7.40 3.79
C ARG A 71 1.34 8.17 4.86
N ASN A 72 0.76 9.26 5.38
CA ASN A 72 1.40 10.13 6.38
C ASN A 72 2.81 10.61 5.96
N SER A 73 3.01 10.82 4.64
CA SER A 73 4.30 11.14 4.00
C SER A 73 5.45 10.19 4.38
N SER A 74 5.14 8.94 4.74
CA SER A 74 6.12 7.97 5.24
C SER A 74 6.64 7.07 4.14
N ASP A 75 7.95 7.13 3.87
CA ASP A 75 8.61 6.26 2.89
C ASP A 75 8.62 4.79 3.30
N SER A 76 8.64 4.55 4.61
CA SER A 76 8.56 3.21 5.17
C SER A 76 7.22 2.54 4.87
N VAL A 77 6.13 3.31 4.80
CA VAL A 77 4.80 2.86 4.40
C VAL A 77 4.76 2.66 2.88
N LEU A 78 5.31 3.59 2.09
CA LEU A 78 5.39 3.47 0.62
C LEU A 78 6.06 2.16 0.19
N VAL A 79 7.23 1.84 0.73
CA VAL A 79 7.95 0.61 0.41
C VAL A 79 7.12 -0.63 0.75
N ALA A 80 6.42 -0.62 1.88
CA ALA A 80 5.55 -1.71 2.28
C ALA A 80 4.34 -1.86 1.34
N CYS A 81 3.73 -0.75 0.92
CA CYS A 81 2.62 -0.73 -0.03
C CYS A 81 3.04 -1.22 -1.42
N LEU A 82 4.20 -0.79 -1.94
CA LEU A 82 4.74 -1.28 -3.21
C LEU A 82 5.00 -2.80 -3.17
N ALA A 83 5.55 -3.30 -2.06
CA ALA A 83 5.78 -4.73 -1.88
C ALA A 83 4.47 -5.53 -1.82
N ALA A 84 3.46 -5.01 -1.13
CA ALA A 84 2.13 -5.62 -1.05
C ALA A 84 1.41 -5.62 -2.41
N LEU A 85 1.46 -4.49 -3.11
CA LEU A 85 0.83 -4.32 -4.42
C LEU A 85 1.42 -5.30 -5.43
N ARG A 86 2.75 -5.41 -5.51
CA ARG A 86 3.44 -6.37 -6.38
C ARG A 86 3.12 -7.82 -6.05
N ARG A 87 2.92 -8.15 -4.77
CA ARG A 87 2.50 -9.49 -4.36
C ARG A 87 1.11 -9.82 -4.91
N LEU A 88 0.16 -8.90 -4.77
CA LEU A 88 -1.21 -9.09 -5.24
C LEU A 88 -1.28 -9.09 -6.78
N ALA A 89 -0.54 -8.21 -7.43
CA ALA A 89 -0.42 -8.13 -8.89
C ALA A 89 0.07 -9.45 -9.52
N ALA A 90 0.96 -10.16 -8.84
CA ALA A 90 1.46 -11.45 -9.32
C ALA A 90 0.37 -12.55 -9.38
N GLY A 91 -0.70 -12.41 -8.59
CA GLY A 91 -1.84 -13.32 -8.58
C GLY A 91 -2.96 -12.94 -9.56
N CYS A 92 -3.15 -11.64 -9.79
CA CYS A 92 -4.20 -11.09 -10.67
C CYS A 92 -3.71 -9.82 -11.40
N PRO A 93 -2.87 -9.95 -12.44
CA PRO A 93 -2.36 -8.79 -13.19
C PRO A 93 -3.48 -7.98 -13.86
N GLU A 94 -4.62 -8.58 -14.18
CA GLU A 94 -5.79 -7.95 -14.82
C GLU A 94 -6.51 -6.91 -13.95
N SER A 95 -6.19 -6.86 -12.65
CA SER A 95 -6.81 -5.94 -11.69
C SER A 95 -6.08 -4.60 -11.57
N ILE A 96 -5.01 -4.40 -12.36
CA ILE A 96 -4.19 -3.19 -12.40
C ILE A 96 -4.18 -2.67 -13.82
N ASP A 97 -4.36 -1.35 -13.99
CA ASP A 97 -4.28 -0.75 -15.33
C ASP A 97 -2.85 -0.73 -15.89
N ASP A 98 -2.71 -0.53 -17.19
CA ASP A 98 -1.41 -0.56 -17.87
C ASP A 98 -0.43 0.49 -17.31
N THR A 99 -0.93 1.65 -16.88
CA THR A 99 -0.08 2.74 -16.39
C THR A 99 0.52 2.40 -15.04
N ASP A 100 -0.32 1.94 -14.11
CA ASP A 100 0.10 1.45 -12.80
C ASP A 100 0.99 0.22 -12.93
N HIS A 101 0.69 -0.66 -13.88
CA HIS A 101 1.51 -1.85 -14.13
C HIS A 101 2.93 -1.47 -14.58
N GLU A 102 3.07 -0.57 -15.56
CA GLU A 102 4.38 -0.11 -16.04
C GLU A 102 5.15 0.74 -15.02
N GLN A 103 4.48 1.49 -14.13
CA GLN A 103 5.13 2.39 -13.18
C GLN A 103 5.40 1.76 -11.81
N LEU A 104 4.50 0.90 -11.31
CA LEU A 104 4.53 0.40 -9.93
C LEU A 104 4.94 -1.08 -9.84
N ILE A 105 4.64 -1.90 -10.85
CA ILE A 105 4.84 -3.36 -10.80
C ILE A 105 6.12 -3.78 -11.50
N LYS A 106 6.25 -3.42 -12.78
CA LYS A 106 7.31 -3.88 -13.68
C LYS A 106 8.70 -3.35 -13.33
N PRO A 107 8.88 -2.09 -12.88
CA PRO A 107 10.20 -1.56 -12.54
C PRO A 107 10.79 -2.22 -11.28
N ARG A 108 12.08 -1.99 -11.03
CA ARG A 108 12.66 -2.41 -9.75
C ARG A 108 11.99 -1.65 -8.61
N LEU A 109 12.03 -2.20 -7.39
CA LEU A 109 11.36 -1.57 -6.24
C LEU A 109 11.87 -0.17 -5.99
N VAL A 110 13.18 0.02 -6.13
CA VAL A 110 13.82 1.34 -6.02
C VAL A 110 13.33 2.32 -7.07
N ASP A 111 13.07 1.88 -8.30
CA ASP A 111 12.66 2.78 -9.39
C ASP A 111 11.21 3.28 -9.16
N SER A 112 10.30 2.38 -8.78
CA SER A 112 8.93 2.77 -8.40
C SER A 112 8.90 3.60 -7.12
N PHE A 113 9.78 3.31 -6.16
CA PHE A 113 9.91 4.11 -4.94
C PHE A 113 10.27 5.56 -5.28
N LEU A 114 11.32 5.78 -6.08
CA LEU A 114 11.74 7.12 -6.49
C LEU A 114 10.64 7.87 -7.25
N LEU A 115 9.89 7.17 -8.11
CA LEU A 115 8.76 7.75 -8.83
C LEU A 115 7.66 8.24 -7.87
N CYS A 116 7.39 7.49 -6.80
CA CYS A 116 6.34 7.79 -5.83
C CYS A 116 6.78 8.74 -4.70
N SER A 117 8.06 8.72 -4.30
CA SER A 117 8.59 9.61 -3.26
C SER A 117 8.71 11.05 -3.75
N ASN A 118 9.03 11.24 -5.03
CA ASN A 118 9.28 12.55 -5.63
C ASN A 118 7.99 13.31 -6.03
N MET A 119 6.81 12.75 -5.77
CA MET A 119 5.53 13.41 -6.12
C MET A 119 5.26 14.68 -5.30
N GLU A 120 5.91 14.87 -4.14
CA GLU A 120 5.87 16.13 -3.37
C GLU A 120 6.86 17.20 -3.89
N GLU A 121 7.88 16.83 -4.68
CA GLU A 121 8.91 17.76 -5.22
C GLU A 121 8.51 18.41 -6.55
N SER A 122 7.21 18.44 -6.88
CA SER A 122 6.72 19.30 -7.96
C SER A 122 6.60 20.73 -7.44
N PHE A 123 7.74 21.40 -7.26
CA PHE A 123 7.82 22.82 -6.93
C PHE A 123 7.14 23.64 -8.04
N VAL A 124 5.98 24.21 -7.72
CA VAL A 124 5.44 25.43 -8.36
C VAL A 124 5.86 26.62 -7.53
#